data_AF-A0A0Q9REQ2-F1
#
_entry.id   AF-A0A0Q9REQ2-F1
#
_cell.length_a   1.000
_cell.length_b   1.000
_cell.length_c   1.000
_cell.angle_alpha   90.00
_cell.angle_beta   90.00
_cell.angle_gamma   90.00
#
_symmetry.space_group_name_H-M   'P 1'
#
loop_
_entity.id
_entity.type
_entity.pdbx_description
1 polymer ?
#
loop_
_entity_poly.entity_id
_entity_poly.type
_entity_poly.pdbx_seq_one_letter_code
_entity_poly.pdbx_strand_id
1 'polypeptide(L)'
;MPAIEVRKVPIHSVADASELARLIDDGVMHADRVIAIIGKTEGNGGVNDYTRIISDRAFREVLVEKGAPADQVKQIPIVWSGGTDGVISPHATVFATVPDEDAVQTDEPRLTVGFAMSEPLLPEEIGRTPMVSKVAAAVKVAMEKAGITDPSDVHYVQTKTPLLTIHTIRDAKSRGKTVWTEHTHESMDLSNGCTALGVALALGEIEMPTDADVMHNRELFSAVASCSSGVELDVAQVVVVGNAPGVGGRYRIGHSVMKDALDQDGLWEAIKDAGLELPERPHHTDLDGRLVNLFLKCEASQDGMVRGRRNAMLDDSDVHWHRQIKAAVGGVTAAVTGDPAVFVSVSAAHQGPEGGGPVAAIVDLG
;
A
#
# COMPACT_ATOMS: atom_id res chain seq x y z
N MET A 1 16.99 0.77 -15.71
CA MET A 1 15.70 1.23 -15.18
C MET A 1 15.75 2.74 -15.07
N PRO A 2 14.70 3.50 -15.45
CA PRO A 2 14.69 4.94 -15.28
C PRO A 2 14.61 5.32 -13.80
N ALA A 3 15.21 6.45 -13.43
CA ALA A 3 15.04 7.03 -12.10
C ALA A 3 13.57 7.39 -11.82
N ILE A 4 13.22 7.47 -10.54
CA ILE A 4 11.86 7.75 -10.10
C ILE A 4 11.80 9.13 -9.44
N GLU A 5 10.84 9.94 -9.88
CA GLU A 5 10.35 11.12 -9.16
C GLU A 5 9.13 10.70 -8.35
N VAL A 6 9.12 11.05 -7.06
CA VAL A 6 7.99 10.75 -6.16
C VAL A 6 7.55 12.01 -5.44
N ARG A 7 6.25 12.31 -5.49
CA ARG A 7 5.68 13.49 -4.83
C ARG A 7 4.47 13.13 -4.03
N LYS A 8 4.42 13.62 -2.79
CA LYS A 8 3.23 13.62 -1.96
C LYS A 8 2.48 14.94 -2.16
N VAL A 9 1.20 14.85 -2.50
CA VAL A 9 0.32 16.00 -2.71
C VAL A 9 -0.94 15.90 -1.87
N PRO A 10 -1.40 16.98 -1.24
CA PRO A 10 -2.69 16.99 -0.56
C PRO A 10 -3.84 16.85 -1.57
N ILE A 11 -4.98 16.38 -1.07
CA ILE A 11 -6.25 16.36 -1.81
C ILE A 11 -7.20 17.30 -1.07
N HIS A 12 -7.56 18.41 -1.71
CA HIS A 12 -8.33 19.49 -1.09
C HIS A 12 -9.84 19.20 -1.03
N SER A 13 -10.33 18.23 -1.81
CA SER A 13 -11.69 17.70 -1.76
C SER A 13 -11.77 16.33 -2.45
N VAL A 14 -12.86 15.58 -2.24
CA VAL A 14 -13.05 14.22 -2.79
C VAL A 14 -12.72 14.02 -4.29
N ALA A 15 -12.87 15.06 -5.12
CA ALA A 15 -12.62 15.04 -6.57
C ALA A 15 -11.44 15.93 -6.98
N ASP A 16 -10.61 16.36 -6.03
CA ASP A 16 -9.47 17.22 -6.29
C ASP A 16 -8.27 16.42 -6.80
N ALA A 17 -7.71 16.88 -7.92
CA ALA A 17 -6.43 16.45 -8.47
C ALA A 17 -5.59 17.67 -8.92
N SER A 18 -5.88 18.86 -8.38
CA SER A 18 -5.26 20.13 -8.79
C SER A 18 -3.76 20.18 -8.51
N GLU A 19 -3.29 19.59 -7.42
CA GLU A 19 -1.85 19.54 -7.12
C GLU A 19 -1.08 18.61 -8.07
N LEU A 20 -1.70 17.53 -8.55
CA LEU A 20 -1.11 16.74 -9.63
C LEU A 20 -1.02 17.57 -10.92
N ALA A 21 -2.10 18.26 -11.28
CA ALA A 21 -2.09 19.16 -12.44
C ALA A 21 -1.00 20.22 -12.34
N ARG A 22 -0.82 20.81 -11.15
CA ARG A 22 0.20 21.81 -10.87
C ARG A 22 1.62 21.23 -10.98
N LEU A 23 1.89 20.04 -10.44
CA LEU A 23 3.20 19.38 -10.60
C LEU A 23 3.56 19.17 -12.07
N ILE A 24 2.56 18.85 -12.92
CA ILE A 24 2.78 18.69 -14.36
C ILE A 24 2.97 20.03 -15.06
N ASP A 25 2.17 21.05 -14.71
CA ASP A 25 2.28 22.41 -15.28
C ASP A 25 3.61 23.09 -14.93
N ASP A 26 4.10 22.87 -13.70
CA ASP A 26 5.38 23.38 -13.21
C ASP A 26 6.59 22.60 -13.77
N GLY A 27 6.35 21.52 -14.54
CA GLY A 27 7.39 20.69 -15.14
C GLY A 27 8.14 19.80 -14.14
N VAL A 28 7.57 19.56 -12.95
CA VAL A 28 8.17 18.67 -11.93
C VAL A 28 8.10 17.21 -12.36
N MET A 29 7.04 16.84 -13.11
CA MET A 29 6.90 15.51 -13.72
C MET A 29 6.07 15.57 -14.99
N HIS A 30 6.21 14.57 -15.85
CA HIS A 30 5.40 14.45 -17.07
C HIS A 30 4.22 13.50 -16.84
N ALA A 31 3.03 13.86 -17.34
CA ALA A 31 1.81 13.07 -17.19
C ALA A 31 1.95 11.65 -17.77
N ASP A 32 2.58 11.53 -18.93
CA ASP A 32 2.85 10.27 -19.63
C ASP A 32 3.97 9.43 -18.98
N ARG A 33 4.63 9.95 -17.95
CA ARG A 33 5.64 9.24 -17.17
C ARG A 33 5.15 8.79 -15.80
N VAL A 34 3.92 9.14 -15.41
CA VAL A 34 3.29 8.61 -14.19
C VAL A 34 3.03 7.12 -14.35
N ILE A 35 3.53 6.32 -13.40
CA ILE A 35 3.49 4.86 -13.45
C ILE A 35 2.74 4.23 -12.28
N ALA A 36 2.53 4.96 -11.18
CA ALA A 36 1.71 4.51 -10.07
C ALA A 36 1.23 5.70 -9.23
N ILE A 37 0.04 5.56 -8.62
CA ILE A 37 -0.47 6.51 -7.64
C ILE A 37 -1.00 5.72 -6.44
N ILE A 38 -0.60 6.11 -5.23
CA ILE A 38 -1.04 5.49 -3.97
C ILE A 38 -1.57 6.59 -3.08
N GLY A 39 -2.81 6.49 -2.61
CA GLY A 39 -3.42 7.61 -1.88
C GLY A 39 -4.45 7.25 -0.83
N LYS A 40 -4.74 8.24 0.00
CA LYS A 40 -5.72 8.24 1.08
C LYS A 40 -6.93 9.09 0.68
N THR A 41 -8.12 8.50 0.74
CA THR A 41 -9.38 9.21 0.44
C THR A 41 -10.29 9.26 1.67
N GLU A 42 -11.09 10.32 1.77
CA GLU A 42 -11.81 10.71 2.98
C GLU A 42 -13.12 9.95 3.28
N GLY A 43 -13.45 8.92 2.49
CA GLY A 43 -14.60 8.07 2.75
C GLY A 43 -14.44 7.22 4.02
N ASN A 44 -15.35 6.27 4.24
CA ASN A 44 -15.35 5.47 5.48
C ASN A 44 -14.32 4.33 5.49
N GLY A 45 -13.64 4.06 4.37
CA GLY A 45 -12.68 2.97 4.22
C GLY A 45 -13.28 1.56 4.20
N GLY A 46 -14.59 1.43 4.14
CA GLY A 46 -15.32 0.16 4.09
C GLY A 46 -15.74 -0.25 2.67
N VAL A 47 -16.76 -1.09 2.60
CA VAL A 47 -17.29 -1.63 1.34
C VAL A 47 -17.89 -0.53 0.46
N ASN A 48 -18.77 0.30 1.02
CA ASN A 48 -19.52 1.35 0.33
C ASN A 48 -18.80 2.70 0.26
N ASP A 49 -17.48 2.69 0.28
CA ASP A 49 -16.67 3.89 0.13
C ASP A 49 -16.51 4.25 -1.36
N TYR A 50 -17.25 5.27 -1.79
CA TYR A 50 -17.22 5.78 -3.16
C TYR A 50 -16.20 6.91 -3.37
N THR A 51 -15.51 7.41 -2.34
CA THR A 51 -14.49 8.44 -2.57
C THR A 51 -13.32 7.88 -3.37
N ARG A 52 -13.04 6.58 -3.24
CA ARG A 52 -12.04 5.85 -4.03
C ARG A 52 -12.26 6.00 -5.55
N ILE A 53 -13.50 5.81 -6.03
CA ILE A 53 -13.80 5.92 -7.47
C ILE A 53 -13.86 7.38 -7.94
N ILE A 54 -14.22 8.31 -7.06
CA ILE A 54 -14.24 9.75 -7.38
C ILE A 54 -12.80 10.25 -7.56
N SER A 55 -11.90 9.90 -6.64
CA SER A 55 -10.48 10.27 -6.73
C SER A 55 -9.79 9.56 -7.90
N ASP A 56 -10.10 8.28 -8.17
CA ASP A 56 -9.56 7.57 -9.34
C ASP A 56 -9.90 8.28 -10.64
N ARG A 57 -11.18 8.64 -10.80
CA ARG A 57 -11.64 9.39 -11.96
C ARG A 57 -10.92 10.73 -12.09
N ALA A 58 -10.87 11.52 -11.02
CA ALA A 58 -10.25 12.86 -11.04
C ALA A 58 -8.77 12.81 -11.44
N PHE A 59 -8.00 11.87 -10.87
CA PHE A 59 -6.57 11.74 -11.20
C PHE A 59 -6.36 11.24 -12.62
N ARG A 60 -7.16 10.28 -13.10
CA ARG A 60 -7.06 9.81 -14.50
C ARG A 60 -7.44 10.89 -15.50
N GLU A 61 -8.49 11.68 -15.23
CA GLU A 61 -8.89 12.81 -16.07
C GLU A 61 -7.74 13.82 -16.20
N VAL A 62 -7.10 14.22 -15.10
CA VAL A 62 -5.93 15.12 -15.14
C VAL A 62 -4.79 14.54 -15.97
N LEU A 63 -4.43 13.27 -15.81
CA LEU A 63 -3.35 12.67 -16.60
C LEU A 63 -3.63 12.73 -18.10
N VAL A 64 -4.86 12.44 -18.52
CA VAL A 64 -5.27 12.52 -19.93
C VAL A 64 -5.29 13.96 -20.42
N GLU A 65 -5.88 14.89 -19.66
CA GLU A 65 -5.94 16.32 -19.99
C GLU A 65 -4.55 16.94 -20.13
N LYS A 66 -3.58 16.48 -19.34
CA LYS A 66 -2.19 16.93 -19.37
C LYS A 66 -1.33 16.18 -20.40
N GLY A 67 -1.93 15.35 -21.25
CA GLY A 67 -1.29 14.80 -22.45
C GLY A 67 -0.87 13.33 -22.38
N ALA A 68 -1.14 12.61 -21.29
CA ALA A 68 -0.87 11.17 -21.25
C ALA A 68 -1.85 10.40 -22.16
N PRO A 69 -1.39 9.37 -22.91
CA PRO A 69 -2.28 8.54 -23.72
C PRO A 69 -3.34 7.83 -22.88
N ALA A 70 -4.62 7.96 -23.25
CA ALA A 70 -5.73 7.42 -22.44
C ALA A 70 -5.63 5.90 -22.20
N ASP A 71 -5.14 5.12 -23.18
CA ASP A 71 -4.98 3.67 -23.01
C ASP A 71 -3.84 3.32 -22.06
N GLN A 72 -2.79 4.14 -22.00
CA GLN A 72 -1.75 4.02 -20.98
C GLN A 72 -2.31 4.37 -19.59
N VAL A 73 -3.04 5.48 -19.48
CA VAL A 73 -3.63 5.94 -18.21
C VAL A 73 -4.53 4.88 -17.60
N LYS A 74 -5.32 4.14 -18.39
CA LYS A 74 -6.15 3.02 -17.91
C LYS A 74 -5.34 1.89 -17.24
N GLN A 75 -4.08 1.69 -17.65
CA GLN A 75 -3.22 0.63 -17.11
C GLN A 75 -2.45 1.06 -15.86
N ILE A 76 -2.41 2.36 -15.54
CA ILE A 76 -1.71 2.86 -14.35
C ILE A 76 -2.39 2.27 -13.10
N PRO A 77 -1.65 1.55 -12.24
CA PRO A 77 -2.14 1.16 -10.93
C PRO A 77 -2.35 2.42 -10.08
N ILE A 78 -3.61 2.65 -9.70
CA ILE A 78 -4.01 3.72 -8.81
C ILE A 78 -4.70 3.08 -7.60
N VAL A 79 -4.08 3.21 -6.44
CA VAL A 79 -4.53 2.52 -5.22
C VAL A 79 -5.03 3.52 -4.21
N TRP A 80 -6.36 3.55 -4.03
CA TRP A 80 -7.01 4.37 -3.01
C TRP A 80 -7.37 3.54 -1.78
N SER A 81 -6.74 3.87 -0.66
CA SER A 81 -7.10 3.38 0.68
C SER A 81 -8.01 4.41 1.36
N GLY A 82 -9.31 4.12 1.40
CA GLY A 82 -10.30 4.98 2.06
C GLY A 82 -10.15 5.04 3.58
N GLY A 83 -10.87 5.95 4.22
CA GLY A 83 -10.80 6.19 5.66
C GLY A 83 -9.60 7.05 6.02
N THR A 84 -9.86 8.29 6.43
CA THR A 84 -8.89 9.23 6.99
C THR A 84 -9.32 9.63 8.39
N ASP A 85 -9.59 8.63 9.22
CA ASP A 85 -10.03 8.80 10.60
C ASP A 85 -8.99 9.54 11.46
N GLY A 86 -9.47 10.27 12.46
CA GLY A 86 -8.61 11.06 13.34
C GLY A 86 -8.00 12.25 12.61
N VAL A 87 -6.67 12.33 12.60
CA VAL A 87 -5.91 13.47 12.04
C VAL A 87 -5.37 13.21 10.63
N ILE A 88 -5.56 12.01 10.06
CA ILE A 88 -4.98 11.66 8.76
C ILE A 88 -5.51 12.63 7.68
N SER A 89 -4.61 13.22 6.90
CA SER A 89 -4.98 14.09 5.79
C SER A 89 -5.16 13.29 4.49
N PRO A 90 -6.25 13.51 3.72
CA PRO A 90 -6.36 13.03 2.35
C PRO A 90 -5.18 13.52 1.49
N HIS A 91 -4.56 12.60 0.76
CA HIS A 91 -3.38 12.89 -0.06
C HIS A 91 -3.14 11.77 -1.09
N ALA A 92 -2.29 12.05 -2.08
CA ALA A 92 -1.76 11.06 -3.01
C ALA A 92 -0.23 11.11 -3.05
N THR A 93 0.41 9.95 -3.13
CA THR A 93 1.81 9.81 -3.53
C THR A 93 1.84 9.37 -4.98
N VAL A 94 2.44 10.18 -5.83
CA VAL A 94 2.54 9.99 -7.28
C VAL A 94 3.96 9.56 -7.62
N PHE A 95 4.10 8.49 -8.39
CA PHE A 95 5.38 7.95 -8.86
C PHE A 95 5.47 8.14 -10.37
N ALA A 96 6.53 8.79 -10.83
CA ALA A 96 6.79 9.02 -12.23
C ALA A 96 8.23 8.62 -12.60
N THR A 97 8.43 8.12 -13.81
CA THR A 97 9.79 7.95 -14.35
C THR A 97 10.40 9.30 -14.69
N VAL A 98 11.70 9.43 -14.51
CA VAL A 98 12.49 10.60 -14.92
C VAL A 98 13.12 10.30 -16.29
N PRO A 99 13.18 11.26 -17.23
CA PRO A 99 13.96 11.12 -18.46
C PRO A 99 15.42 10.77 -18.16
N ASP A 100 16.03 9.88 -18.95
CA ASP A 100 17.40 9.41 -18.68
C ASP A 100 18.41 10.57 -18.73
N GLU A 101 18.15 11.59 -19.56
CA GLU A 101 18.96 12.81 -19.67
C GLU A 101 18.93 13.71 -18.41
N ASP A 102 17.90 13.57 -17.56
CA ASP A 102 17.70 14.38 -16.35
C ASP A 102 18.15 13.65 -15.07
N ALA A 103 18.57 12.39 -15.19
CA ALA A 103 18.97 11.54 -14.06
C ALA A 103 20.49 11.29 -14.05
N VAL A 104 21.16 11.68 -12.95
CA VAL A 104 22.54 11.26 -12.70
C VAL A 104 22.54 9.83 -12.18
N GLN A 105 23.07 8.91 -12.98
CA GLN A 105 23.24 7.51 -12.58
C GLN A 105 24.23 7.39 -11.41
N THR A 106 23.93 6.48 -10.50
CA THR A 106 24.78 6.16 -9.34
C THR A 106 24.70 4.67 -9.05
N ASP A 107 25.79 4.10 -8.54
CA ASP A 107 25.81 2.72 -8.04
C ASP A 107 25.15 2.59 -6.66
N GLU A 108 24.86 3.72 -6.00
CA GLU A 108 24.07 3.69 -4.77
C GLU A 108 22.64 3.20 -5.03
N PRO A 109 22.05 2.39 -4.13
CA PRO A 109 20.66 1.98 -4.25
C PRO A 109 19.74 3.20 -4.26
N ARG A 110 18.86 3.27 -5.27
CA ARG A 110 17.84 4.31 -5.42
C ARG A 110 16.49 3.73 -5.74
N LEU A 111 15.45 4.50 -5.41
CA LEU A 111 14.06 4.12 -5.56
C LEU A 111 13.77 3.62 -6.98
N THR A 112 13.19 2.43 -7.08
CA THR A 112 12.64 1.86 -8.31
C THR A 112 11.24 1.33 -8.06
N VAL A 113 10.43 1.29 -9.11
CA VAL A 113 9.04 0.85 -9.06
C VAL A 113 8.75 -0.07 -10.25
N GLY A 114 8.14 -1.21 -9.97
CA GLY A 114 7.61 -2.10 -11.00
C GLY A 114 6.19 -2.51 -10.67
N PHE A 115 5.39 -2.80 -11.70
CA PHE A 115 3.99 -3.16 -11.50
C PHE A 115 3.53 -4.28 -12.45
N ALA A 116 2.57 -5.06 -11.97
CA ALA A 116 1.97 -6.16 -12.71
C ALA A 116 0.50 -6.35 -12.32
N MET A 117 -0.24 -6.96 -13.23
CA MET A 117 -1.56 -7.52 -12.94
C MET A 117 -1.42 -9.03 -12.82
N SER A 118 -2.14 -9.66 -11.90
CA SER A 118 -2.26 -11.11 -11.88
C SER A 118 -3.15 -11.62 -13.02
N GLU A 119 -3.18 -12.94 -13.20
CA GLU A 119 -4.34 -13.57 -13.84
C GLU A 119 -5.64 -13.21 -13.09
N PRO A 120 -6.81 -13.29 -13.74
CA PRO A 120 -8.10 -13.05 -13.09
C PRO A 120 -8.26 -13.91 -11.82
N LEU A 121 -8.76 -13.28 -10.77
CA LEU A 121 -9.06 -13.90 -9.48
C LEU A 121 -10.55 -14.21 -9.43
N LEU A 122 -10.88 -15.50 -9.55
CA LEU A 122 -12.27 -15.95 -9.48
C LEU A 122 -12.79 -15.84 -8.04
N PRO A 123 -14.10 -15.65 -7.83
CA PRO A 123 -14.65 -15.48 -6.48
C PRO A 123 -14.39 -16.69 -5.57
N GLU A 124 -14.38 -17.91 -6.10
CA GLU A 124 -14.06 -19.12 -5.35
C GLU A 124 -12.56 -19.29 -5.02
N GLU A 125 -11.68 -18.44 -5.57
CA GLU A 125 -10.25 -18.43 -5.28
C GLU A 125 -9.91 -17.41 -4.18
N ILE A 126 -10.77 -16.42 -3.94
CA ILE A 126 -10.55 -15.40 -2.92
C ILE A 126 -10.48 -16.06 -1.54
N GLY A 127 -9.35 -15.88 -0.86
CA GLY A 127 -9.08 -16.49 0.44
C GLY A 127 -8.51 -17.90 0.39
N ARG A 128 -8.01 -18.36 -0.76
CA ARG A 128 -7.47 -19.72 -0.95
C ARG A 128 -6.13 -19.69 -1.70
N THR A 129 -5.39 -20.78 -1.62
CA THR A 129 -4.07 -20.99 -2.23
C THR A 129 -3.96 -20.69 -3.74
N PRO A 130 -5.01 -20.83 -4.59
CA PRO A 130 -4.92 -20.35 -5.97
C PRO A 130 -4.69 -18.83 -6.06
N MET A 131 -5.32 -18.04 -5.20
CA MET A 131 -5.09 -16.59 -5.14
C MET A 131 -3.66 -16.28 -4.67
N VAL A 132 -3.16 -16.98 -3.64
CA VAL A 132 -1.76 -16.88 -3.18
C VAL A 132 -0.79 -17.08 -4.35
N SER A 133 -1.00 -18.13 -5.14
CA SER A 133 -0.15 -18.48 -6.29
C SER A 133 -0.16 -17.40 -7.39
N LYS A 134 -1.35 -16.91 -7.75
CA LYS A 134 -1.53 -15.88 -8.78
C LYS A 134 -0.93 -14.54 -8.38
N VAL A 135 -1.09 -14.16 -7.11
CA VAL A 135 -0.44 -12.96 -6.55
C VAL A 135 1.07 -13.13 -6.54
N ALA A 136 1.58 -14.28 -6.10
CA ALA A 136 3.02 -14.51 -6.05
C ALA A 136 3.68 -14.40 -7.43
N ALA A 137 3.01 -14.90 -8.47
CA ALA A 137 3.45 -14.76 -9.85
C ALA A 137 3.49 -13.28 -10.29
N ALA A 138 2.45 -12.50 -9.99
CA ALA A 138 2.39 -11.07 -10.31
C ALA A 138 3.48 -10.26 -9.58
N VAL A 139 3.77 -10.57 -8.31
CA VAL A 139 4.84 -9.93 -7.54
C VAL A 139 6.20 -10.18 -8.20
N LYS A 140 6.50 -11.41 -8.62
CA LYS A 140 7.76 -11.71 -9.33
C LYS A 140 7.90 -10.94 -10.64
N VAL A 141 6.83 -10.81 -11.41
CA VAL A 141 6.82 -9.98 -12.64
C VAL A 141 7.01 -8.50 -12.31
N ALA A 142 6.40 -7.99 -11.25
CA ALA A 142 6.57 -6.61 -10.81
C ALA A 142 8.01 -6.35 -10.32
N MET A 143 8.63 -7.29 -9.61
CA MET A 143 10.05 -7.20 -9.22
C MET A 143 10.98 -7.16 -10.45
N GLU A 144 10.78 -8.06 -11.42
CA GLU A 144 11.56 -8.07 -12.66
C GLU A 144 11.45 -6.74 -13.40
N LYS A 145 10.23 -6.20 -13.51
CA LYS A 145 9.98 -4.88 -14.09
C LYS A 145 10.55 -3.73 -13.29
N ALA A 146 10.76 -3.89 -11.98
CA ALA A 146 11.46 -2.92 -11.15
C ALA A 146 12.99 -3.02 -11.32
N GLY A 147 13.49 -4.05 -12.01
CA GLY A 147 14.92 -4.36 -12.08
C GLY A 147 15.49 -4.89 -10.77
N ILE A 148 14.65 -5.45 -9.90
CA ILE A 148 15.06 -6.01 -8.60
C ILE A 148 15.22 -7.53 -8.74
N THR A 149 16.41 -8.04 -8.43
CA THR A 149 16.70 -9.48 -8.46
C THR A 149 16.81 -10.10 -7.08
N ASP A 150 17.16 -9.32 -6.06
CA ASP A 150 17.24 -9.78 -4.67
C ASP A 150 15.98 -9.32 -3.91
N PRO A 151 15.18 -10.23 -3.32
CA PRO A 151 14.02 -9.85 -2.53
C PRO A 151 14.32 -8.89 -1.37
N SER A 152 15.55 -8.86 -0.85
CA SER A 152 15.94 -7.94 0.22
C SER A 152 15.97 -6.47 -0.20
N ASP A 153 16.00 -6.19 -1.50
CA ASP A 153 15.87 -4.83 -2.05
C ASP A 153 14.41 -4.38 -2.21
N VAL A 154 13.43 -5.25 -1.92
CA VAL A 154 12.00 -4.91 -1.90
C VAL A 154 11.62 -4.43 -0.50
N HIS A 155 11.09 -3.21 -0.41
CA HIS A 155 10.74 -2.59 0.88
C HIS A 155 9.24 -2.34 1.04
N TYR A 156 8.48 -2.36 -0.05
CA TYR A 156 7.05 -2.13 -0.01
C TYR A 156 6.35 -2.76 -1.21
N VAL A 157 5.33 -3.58 -0.95
CA VAL A 157 4.48 -4.16 -2.00
C VAL A 157 3.04 -3.73 -1.76
N GLN A 158 2.64 -2.65 -2.43
CA GLN A 158 1.24 -2.21 -2.44
C GLN A 158 0.45 -3.08 -3.40
N THR A 159 -0.70 -3.57 -2.94
CA THR A 159 -1.64 -4.28 -3.82
C THR A 159 -3.05 -3.73 -3.75
N LYS A 160 -3.82 -3.98 -4.82
CA LYS A 160 -5.26 -3.81 -4.86
C LYS A 160 -5.92 -5.05 -5.43
N THR A 161 -6.82 -5.68 -4.68
CA THR A 161 -7.48 -6.94 -5.06
C THR A 161 -9.02 -6.87 -4.99
N PRO A 162 -9.74 -7.77 -5.69
CA PRO A 162 -11.18 -7.92 -5.56
C PRO A 162 -11.61 -8.30 -4.14
N LEU A 163 -12.84 -7.95 -3.79
CA LEU A 163 -13.58 -8.51 -2.65
C LEU A 163 -14.79 -9.33 -3.14
N LEU A 164 -15.48 -10.03 -2.24
CA LEU A 164 -16.70 -10.77 -2.56
C LEU A 164 -17.95 -9.91 -2.41
N THR A 165 -18.63 -9.66 -3.53
CA THR A 165 -19.93 -8.98 -3.58
C THR A 165 -21.05 -10.00 -3.68
N ILE A 166 -22.29 -9.55 -3.45
CA ILE A 166 -23.50 -10.34 -3.73
C ILE A 166 -23.47 -10.93 -5.16
N HIS A 167 -22.99 -10.15 -6.14
CA HIS A 167 -22.91 -10.59 -7.53
C HIS A 167 -21.90 -11.72 -7.72
N THR A 168 -20.68 -11.55 -7.20
CA THR A 168 -19.60 -12.53 -7.39
C THR A 168 -19.81 -13.80 -6.58
N ILE A 169 -20.43 -13.70 -5.39
CA ILE A 169 -20.88 -14.87 -4.61
C ILE A 169 -21.91 -15.68 -5.40
N ARG A 170 -22.90 -15.01 -5.99
CA ARG A 170 -23.94 -15.68 -6.79
C ARG A 170 -23.35 -16.31 -8.06
N ASP A 171 -22.42 -15.63 -8.73
CA ASP A 171 -21.71 -16.17 -9.89
C ASP A 171 -21.03 -17.51 -9.56
N ALA A 172 -20.22 -17.54 -8.49
CA ALA A 172 -19.58 -18.78 -8.03
C ALA A 172 -20.60 -19.89 -7.75
N LYS A 173 -21.67 -19.59 -7.02
CA LYS A 173 -22.75 -20.56 -6.74
C LYS A 173 -23.42 -21.08 -8.03
N SER A 174 -23.62 -20.22 -9.02
CA SER A 174 -24.21 -20.59 -10.32
C SER A 174 -23.35 -21.59 -11.11
N ARG A 175 -22.03 -21.55 -10.89
CA ARG A 175 -21.04 -22.47 -11.47
C ARG A 175 -20.76 -23.69 -10.57
N GLY A 176 -21.54 -23.89 -9.51
CA GLY A 176 -21.38 -25.01 -8.56
C GLY A 176 -20.16 -24.88 -7.65
N LYS A 177 -19.64 -23.66 -7.44
CA LYS A 177 -18.48 -23.37 -6.60
C LYS A 177 -18.88 -22.82 -5.24
N THR A 178 -17.99 -22.95 -4.27
CA THR A 178 -18.13 -22.35 -2.94
C THR A 178 -17.20 -21.15 -2.80
N VAL A 179 -17.62 -20.18 -2.00
CA VAL A 179 -16.78 -19.05 -1.55
C VAL A 179 -16.36 -19.29 -0.09
N TRP A 180 -15.29 -18.63 0.35
CA TRP A 180 -14.79 -18.76 1.72
C TRP A 180 -15.76 -18.12 2.74
N THR A 181 -16.28 -16.94 2.42
CA THR A 181 -17.32 -16.23 3.20
C THR A 181 -18.41 -15.69 2.28
N GLU A 182 -19.63 -15.54 2.82
CA GLU A 182 -20.74 -14.86 2.16
C GLU A 182 -20.92 -13.41 2.65
N HIS A 183 -20.04 -12.93 3.54
CA HIS A 183 -20.07 -11.59 4.09
C HIS A 183 -19.07 -10.68 3.37
N THR A 184 -19.58 -9.67 2.66
CA THR A 184 -18.76 -8.75 1.86
C THR A 184 -17.69 -8.02 2.68
N HIS A 185 -18.01 -7.61 3.91
CA HIS A 185 -17.06 -6.91 4.77
C HIS A 185 -15.90 -7.83 5.19
N GLU A 186 -16.19 -9.04 5.67
CA GLU A 186 -15.18 -10.06 6.01
C GLU A 186 -14.31 -10.43 4.81
N SER A 187 -14.89 -10.45 3.60
CA SER A 187 -14.14 -10.76 2.39
C SER A 187 -13.05 -9.73 2.04
N MET A 188 -13.15 -8.49 2.55
CA MET A 188 -12.09 -7.49 2.39
C MET A 188 -10.84 -7.93 3.13
N ASP A 189 -11.00 -8.36 4.37
CA ASP A 189 -9.91 -8.77 5.25
C ASP A 189 -9.27 -10.05 4.75
N LEU A 190 -10.12 -11.00 4.34
CA LEU A 190 -9.73 -12.24 3.69
C LEU A 190 -8.89 -12.01 2.42
N SER A 191 -9.36 -11.14 1.53
CA SER A 191 -8.68 -10.85 0.26
C SER A 191 -7.31 -10.21 0.52
N ASN A 192 -7.24 -9.26 1.45
CA ASN A 192 -5.98 -8.62 1.84
C ASN A 192 -5.00 -9.64 2.44
N GLY A 193 -5.47 -10.46 3.39
CA GLY A 193 -4.64 -11.48 4.05
C GLY A 193 -4.12 -12.54 3.09
N CYS A 194 -4.97 -13.02 2.19
CA CYS A 194 -4.58 -14.00 1.17
C CYS A 194 -3.58 -13.42 0.17
N THR A 195 -3.73 -12.13 -0.19
CA THR A 195 -2.77 -11.44 -1.05
C THR A 195 -1.42 -11.28 -0.37
N ALA A 196 -1.41 -10.95 0.91
CA ALA A 196 -0.17 -10.79 1.68
C ALA A 196 0.63 -12.10 1.78
N LEU A 197 -0.04 -13.24 1.92
CA LEU A 197 0.62 -14.55 1.81
C LEU A 197 1.24 -14.78 0.42
N GLY A 198 0.59 -14.29 -0.65
CA GLY A 198 1.16 -14.34 -2.00
C GLY A 198 2.41 -13.47 -2.15
N VAL A 199 2.45 -12.30 -1.51
CA VAL A 199 3.65 -11.46 -1.43
C VAL A 199 4.76 -12.18 -0.66
N ALA A 200 4.45 -12.70 0.53
CA ALA A 200 5.40 -13.44 1.37
C ALA A 200 6.02 -14.63 0.62
N LEU A 201 5.20 -15.40 -0.09
CA LEU A 201 5.65 -16.53 -0.92
C LEU A 201 6.55 -16.08 -2.09
N ALA A 202 6.23 -14.95 -2.74
CA ALA A 202 7.04 -14.45 -3.85
C ALA A 202 8.43 -14.02 -3.43
N LEU A 203 8.53 -13.41 -2.24
CA LEU A 203 9.77 -12.88 -1.66
C LEU A 203 10.55 -13.93 -0.86
N GLY A 204 10.02 -15.16 -0.73
CA GLY A 204 10.68 -16.25 0.00
C GLY A 204 10.64 -16.11 1.52
N GLU A 205 9.73 -15.28 2.05
CA GLU A 205 9.53 -15.09 3.49
C GLU A 205 8.83 -16.30 4.14
N ILE A 206 8.02 -17.04 3.35
CA ILE A 206 7.32 -18.25 3.76
C ILE A 206 7.39 -19.32 2.67
N GLU A 207 7.15 -20.58 3.06
CA GLU A 207 6.77 -21.65 2.12
C GLU A 207 5.28 -21.53 1.74
N MET A 208 4.85 -22.29 0.72
CA MET A 208 3.45 -22.28 0.28
C MET A 208 2.52 -22.69 1.44
N PRO A 209 1.61 -21.82 1.88
CA PRO A 209 0.66 -22.14 2.94
C PRO A 209 -0.43 -23.10 2.46
N THR A 210 -1.20 -23.64 3.39
CA THR A 210 -2.46 -24.35 3.10
C THR A 210 -3.66 -23.40 3.13
N ASP A 211 -4.80 -23.82 2.57
CA ASP A 211 -6.05 -23.05 2.69
C ASP A 211 -6.48 -22.85 4.15
N ALA A 212 -6.09 -23.75 5.06
CA ALA A 212 -6.41 -23.66 6.48
C ALA A 212 -5.59 -22.61 7.23
N ASP A 213 -4.41 -22.25 6.70
CA ASP A 213 -3.55 -21.22 7.30
C ASP A 213 -4.09 -19.81 7.08
N VAL A 214 -4.81 -19.59 5.96
CA VAL A 214 -5.34 -18.26 5.59
C VAL A 214 -6.29 -17.76 6.68
N MET A 215 -6.03 -16.55 7.18
CA MET A 215 -6.67 -15.87 8.32
C MET A 215 -6.41 -16.47 9.71
N HIS A 216 -5.83 -17.67 9.82
CA HIS A 216 -5.72 -18.39 11.10
C HIS A 216 -4.29 -18.47 11.61
N ASN A 217 -3.33 -18.84 10.76
CA ASN A 217 -1.94 -18.93 11.17
C ASN A 217 -1.26 -17.57 11.05
N ARG A 218 -1.33 -16.78 12.13
CA ARG A 218 -0.82 -15.40 12.13
C ARG A 218 0.70 -15.28 12.23
N GLU A 219 1.41 -16.40 12.44
CA GLU A 219 2.87 -16.46 12.37
C GLU A 219 3.38 -16.34 10.92
N LEU A 220 2.55 -16.67 9.93
CA LEU A 220 2.85 -16.47 8.52
C LEU A 220 2.51 -15.05 8.11
N PHE A 221 3.51 -14.26 7.75
CA PHE A 221 3.30 -12.90 7.26
C PHE A 221 4.41 -12.43 6.33
N SER A 222 4.12 -11.38 5.56
CA SER A 222 5.14 -10.59 4.86
C SER A 222 5.49 -9.34 5.67
N ALA A 223 6.77 -8.99 5.73
CA ALA A 223 7.28 -7.78 6.37
C ALA A 223 7.11 -6.52 5.50
N VAL A 224 6.72 -6.67 4.22
CA VAL A 224 6.63 -5.56 3.24
C VAL A 224 5.28 -5.45 2.53
N ALA A 225 4.38 -6.42 2.72
CA ALA A 225 3.06 -6.40 2.08
C ALA A 225 2.15 -5.32 2.66
N SER A 226 1.53 -4.54 1.77
CA SER A 226 0.45 -3.61 2.10
C SER A 226 -0.70 -3.83 1.14
N CYS A 227 -1.66 -4.63 1.58
CA CYS A 227 -2.77 -5.07 0.75
C CYS A 227 -4.03 -4.27 1.04
N SER A 228 -4.72 -3.87 -0.02
CA SER A 228 -6.03 -3.25 0.02
C SER A 228 -6.96 -4.00 -0.94
N SER A 229 -8.25 -3.98 -0.66
CA SER A 229 -9.27 -4.54 -1.55
C SER A 229 -10.30 -3.49 -1.97
N GLY A 230 -11.03 -3.79 -3.04
CA GLY A 230 -12.05 -2.93 -3.62
C GLY A 230 -12.98 -3.69 -4.56
N VAL A 231 -14.06 -3.05 -4.97
CA VAL A 231 -15.09 -3.62 -5.86
C VAL A 231 -14.77 -3.44 -7.34
N GLU A 232 -13.78 -2.61 -7.65
CA GLU A 232 -13.47 -2.08 -8.98
C GLU A 232 -12.68 -3.04 -9.90
N LEU A 233 -12.21 -4.18 -9.41
CA LEU A 233 -11.25 -5.06 -10.12
C LEU A 233 -11.63 -6.53 -10.01
N ASP A 234 -11.14 -7.34 -10.95
CA ASP A 234 -11.19 -8.81 -10.97
C ASP A 234 -9.79 -9.45 -11.04
N VAL A 235 -8.73 -8.64 -10.92
CA VAL A 235 -7.32 -9.03 -10.87
C VAL A 235 -6.66 -8.43 -9.63
N ALA A 236 -5.50 -8.95 -9.22
CA ALA A 236 -4.61 -8.24 -8.31
C ALA A 236 -3.75 -7.24 -9.09
N GLN A 237 -3.85 -5.96 -8.75
CA GLN A 237 -2.87 -4.96 -9.14
C GLN A 237 -1.75 -4.96 -8.11
N VAL A 238 -0.51 -5.09 -8.56
CA VAL A 238 0.67 -5.15 -7.70
C VAL A 238 1.63 -4.03 -8.08
N VAL A 239 2.08 -3.27 -7.09
CA VAL A 239 3.14 -2.26 -7.19
C VAL A 239 4.24 -2.65 -6.22
N VAL A 240 5.38 -3.08 -6.76
CA VAL A 240 6.60 -3.36 -6.02
C VAL A 240 7.43 -2.08 -5.99
N VAL A 241 7.83 -1.67 -4.80
CA VAL A 241 8.71 -0.52 -4.55
C VAL A 241 9.91 -1.00 -3.76
N GLY A 242 11.08 -0.67 -4.27
CA GLY A 242 12.34 -1.10 -3.69
C GLY A 242 13.48 -0.19 -4.13
N ASN A 243 14.71 -0.68 -3.99
CA ASN A 243 15.89 0.02 -4.46
C ASN A 243 16.63 -0.79 -5.53
N ALA A 244 17.30 -0.10 -6.46
CA ALA A 244 18.21 -0.75 -7.40
C ALA A 244 19.43 0.14 -7.66
N PRO A 245 20.63 -0.43 -7.83
CA PRO A 245 21.83 0.30 -8.25
C PRO A 245 21.75 0.67 -9.74
N GLY A 246 22.49 1.70 -10.15
CA GLY A 246 22.61 2.12 -11.55
C GLY A 246 21.40 2.85 -12.12
N VAL A 247 20.35 3.08 -11.32
CA VAL A 247 19.12 3.77 -11.75
C VAL A 247 19.28 5.29 -11.70
N GLY A 248 19.94 5.82 -10.67
CA GLY A 248 19.99 7.27 -10.42
C GLY A 248 18.80 7.78 -9.61
N GLY A 249 18.66 9.10 -9.53
CA GLY A 249 17.59 9.76 -8.78
C GLY A 249 17.97 10.09 -7.33
N ARG A 250 17.07 10.81 -6.66
CA ARG A 250 17.30 11.38 -5.33
C ARG A 250 16.60 10.65 -4.19
N TYR A 251 15.65 9.77 -4.49
CA TYR A 251 14.87 9.10 -3.46
C TYR A 251 15.37 7.69 -3.15
N ARG A 252 15.13 7.25 -1.92
CA ARG A 252 15.39 5.89 -1.46
C ARG A 252 14.23 5.43 -0.58
N ILE A 253 13.93 4.14 -0.61
CA ILE A 253 12.95 3.52 0.29
C ILE A 253 13.67 2.63 1.32
N GLY A 254 13.11 2.55 2.51
CA GLY A 254 13.47 1.59 3.54
C GLY A 254 12.21 1.10 4.24
N HIS A 255 12.35 0.07 5.07
CA HIS A 255 11.22 -0.46 5.82
C HIS A 255 11.61 -1.02 7.18
N SER A 256 10.59 -1.21 8.00
CA SER A 256 10.61 -1.99 9.22
C SER A 256 9.21 -2.55 9.46
N VAL A 257 8.96 -3.06 10.66
CA VAL A 257 7.68 -3.61 11.06
C VAL A 257 7.29 -3.06 12.42
N MET A 258 6.11 -2.46 12.52
CA MET A 258 5.50 -2.11 13.80
C MET A 258 5.06 -3.39 14.50
N LYS A 259 5.49 -3.59 15.76
CA LYS A 259 5.12 -4.75 16.57
C LYS A 259 3.74 -4.63 17.21
N ASP A 260 3.32 -3.39 17.47
CA ASP A 260 1.99 -3.05 17.93
C ASP A 260 1.59 -1.66 17.45
N ALA A 261 0.33 -1.28 17.68
CA ALA A 261 -0.22 0.01 17.26
C ALA A 261 0.47 1.26 17.88
N LEU A 262 1.37 1.10 18.85
CA LEU A 262 2.07 2.19 19.53
C LEU A 262 3.59 2.19 19.25
N ASP A 263 4.05 1.34 18.34
CA ASP A 263 5.47 1.14 18.03
C ASP A 263 6.04 2.25 17.13
N GLN A 264 6.31 3.42 17.73
CA GLN A 264 6.99 4.53 17.05
C GLN A 264 8.41 4.17 16.65
N ASP A 265 9.07 3.28 17.38
CA ASP A 265 10.45 2.87 17.07
C ASP A 265 10.48 2.16 15.71
N GLY A 266 9.51 1.29 15.42
CA GLY A 266 9.35 0.71 14.08
C GLY A 266 9.25 1.75 12.96
N LEU A 267 8.56 2.88 13.20
CA LEU A 267 8.46 3.98 12.23
C LEU A 267 9.84 4.64 12.00
N TRP A 268 10.57 4.93 13.08
CA TRP A 268 11.90 5.53 12.99
C TRP A 268 12.92 4.61 12.35
N GLU A 269 12.88 3.31 12.63
CA GLU A 269 13.76 2.33 12.01
C GLU A 269 13.53 2.24 10.50
N ALA A 270 12.29 2.33 10.02
CA ALA A 270 12.02 2.40 8.57
C ALA A 270 12.65 3.64 7.92
N ILE A 271 12.62 4.79 8.61
CA ILE A 271 13.21 6.05 8.12
C ILE A 271 14.74 5.97 8.07
N LYS A 272 15.36 5.34 9.08
CA LYS A 272 16.80 5.09 9.12
C LYS A 272 17.22 4.09 8.03
N ASP A 273 16.47 3.00 7.85
CA ASP A 273 16.69 2.01 6.79
C ASP A 273 16.65 2.65 5.39
N ALA A 274 15.78 3.66 5.22
CA ALA A 274 15.69 4.44 3.98
C ALA A 274 16.91 5.36 3.74
N GLY A 275 17.80 5.51 4.72
CA GLY A 275 19.09 6.19 4.60
C GLY A 275 19.16 7.59 5.24
N LEU A 276 18.20 7.97 6.08
CA LEU A 276 18.36 9.18 6.89
C LEU A 276 19.18 8.90 8.15
N GLU A 277 20.30 9.59 8.27
CA GLU A 277 21.10 9.66 9.50
C GLU A 277 20.33 10.46 10.55
N LEU A 278 19.88 9.78 11.61
CA LEU A 278 19.09 10.37 12.69
C LEU A 278 19.76 10.16 14.05
N PRO A 279 19.48 11.04 15.05
CA PRO A 279 19.93 10.83 16.42
C PRO A 279 19.42 9.51 17.02
N GLU A 280 20.01 9.09 18.15
CA GLU A 280 19.56 7.89 18.88
C GLU A 280 18.07 7.96 19.25
N ARG A 281 17.57 9.17 19.55
CA ARG A 281 16.16 9.45 19.85
C ARG A 281 15.67 10.56 18.91
N PRO A 282 15.23 10.20 17.70
CA PRO A 282 14.79 11.19 16.73
C PRO A 282 13.53 11.92 17.18
N HIS A 283 13.36 13.13 16.68
CA HIS A 283 12.15 13.92 16.77
C HIS A 283 11.73 14.36 15.36
N HIS A 284 10.44 14.63 15.13
CA HIS A 284 9.95 14.98 13.78
C HIS A 284 10.66 16.19 13.15
N THR A 285 11.25 17.07 13.96
CA THR A 285 12.06 18.20 13.52
C THR A 285 13.39 17.80 12.90
N ASP A 286 13.89 16.60 13.18
CA ASP A 286 15.15 16.07 12.63
C ASP A 286 14.99 15.60 11.17
N LEU A 287 13.75 15.50 10.68
CA LEU A 287 13.46 15.07 9.30
C LEU A 287 13.79 16.15 8.26
N ASP A 288 13.77 17.43 8.65
CA ASP A 288 14.13 18.59 7.81
C ASP A 288 13.54 18.56 6.39
N GLY A 289 12.27 18.17 6.25
CA GLY A 289 11.56 18.07 4.97
C GLY A 289 12.01 16.92 4.05
N ARG A 290 12.91 16.04 4.50
CA ARG A 290 13.46 14.93 3.70
C ARG A 290 12.60 13.66 3.72
N LEU A 291 11.63 13.55 4.63
CA LEU A 291 10.67 12.44 4.59
C LEU A 291 9.56 12.75 3.58
N VAL A 292 9.47 11.97 2.51
CA VAL A 292 8.40 12.12 1.52
C VAL A 292 7.08 11.59 2.09
N ASN A 293 7.06 10.32 2.51
CA ASN A 293 5.89 9.70 3.13
C ASN A 293 6.25 8.44 3.93
N LEU A 294 5.34 8.05 4.82
CA LEU A 294 5.28 6.71 5.42
C LEU A 294 4.07 5.95 4.88
N PHE A 295 4.27 4.66 4.59
CA PHE A 295 3.24 3.73 4.14
C PHE A 295 3.20 2.55 5.09
N LEU A 296 2.07 2.33 5.76
CA LEU A 296 2.00 1.31 6.79
C LEU A 296 0.64 0.66 6.95
N LYS A 297 0.68 -0.51 7.58
CA LYS A 297 -0.47 -1.30 7.99
C LYS A 297 -0.68 -1.25 9.49
N CYS A 298 -1.92 -1.44 9.90
CA CYS A 298 -2.28 -1.63 11.31
C CYS A 298 -3.52 -2.53 11.45
N GLU A 299 -3.64 -3.20 12.60
CA GLU A 299 -4.84 -3.94 12.97
C GLU A 299 -5.06 -3.98 14.48
N ALA A 300 -6.28 -4.32 14.90
CA ALA A 300 -6.53 -4.71 16.27
C ALA A 300 -6.11 -6.18 16.45
N SER A 301 -5.32 -6.47 17.48
CA SER A 301 -4.94 -7.85 17.84
C SER A 301 -6.16 -8.66 18.31
N GLN A 302 -6.19 -9.96 18.01
CA GLN A 302 -7.31 -10.84 18.37
C GLN A 302 -7.37 -11.13 19.87
N ASP A 303 -6.26 -10.95 20.60
CA ASP A 303 -6.23 -11.02 22.05
C ASP A 303 -6.91 -9.82 22.75
N GLY A 304 -7.28 -8.78 21.99
CA GLY A 304 -7.94 -7.58 22.50
C GLY A 304 -7.04 -6.71 23.40
N MET A 305 -5.73 -6.87 23.31
CA MET A 305 -4.76 -6.18 24.17
C MET A 305 -3.69 -5.40 23.40
N VAL A 306 -3.25 -4.28 23.95
CA VAL A 306 -2.01 -3.59 23.54
C VAL A 306 -1.15 -3.41 24.78
N ARG A 307 0.07 -3.96 24.77
CA ARG A 307 1.03 -3.89 25.90
C ARG A 307 0.41 -4.32 27.25
N GLY A 308 -0.35 -5.41 27.24
CA GLY A 308 -1.01 -5.96 28.43
C GLY A 308 -2.23 -5.18 28.93
N ARG A 309 -2.73 -4.22 28.14
CA ARG A 309 -3.94 -3.46 28.45
C ARG A 309 -5.07 -3.84 27.51
N ARG A 310 -6.17 -4.34 28.09
CA ARG A 310 -7.42 -4.61 27.37
C ARG A 310 -7.96 -3.33 26.73
N ASN A 311 -8.38 -3.41 25.47
CA ASN A 311 -9.22 -2.41 24.80
C ASN A 311 -10.57 -3.05 24.40
N ALA A 312 -11.45 -2.28 23.74
CA ALA A 312 -12.78 -2.75 23.35
C ALA A 312 -13.02 -2.67 21.83
N MET A 313 -11.97 -2.49 21.02
CA MET A 313 -12.13 -2.25 19.58
C MET A 313 -12.90 -3.38 18.88
N LEU A 314 -12.59 -4.64 19.22
CA LEU A 314 -13.23 -5.82 18.62
C LEU A 314 -14.68 -6.05 19.08
N ASP A 315 -15.06 -5.53 20.25
CA ASP A 315 -16.42 -5.65 20.80
C ASP A 315 -17.31 -4.45 20.43
N ASP A 316 -16.74 -3.43 19.80
CA ASP A 316 -17.44 -2.20 19.46
C ASP A 316 -18.34 -2.39 18.23
N SER A 317 -19.64 -2.38 18.49
CA SER A 317 -20.67 -2.55 17.45
C SER A 317 -21.06 -1.25 16.74
N ASP A 318 -20.61 -0.10 17.24
CA ASP A 318 -20.95 1.22 16.71
C ASP A 318 -19.90 1.68 15.70
N VAL A 319 -18.63 1.60 16.08
CA VAL A 319 -17.50 2.00 15.24
C VAL A 319 -16.58 0.81 15.04
N HIS A 320 -16.60 0.25 13.84
CA HIS A 320 -15.75 -0.90 13.48
C HIS A 320 -14.28 -0.64 13.84
N TRP A 321 -13.60 -1.64 14.41
CA TRP A 321 -12.20 -1.54 14.84
C TRP A 321 -11.25 -1.00 13.77
N HIS A 322 -11.52 -1.26 12.48
CA HIS A 322 -10.85 -0.62 11.34
C HIS A 322 -10.71 0.90 11.50
N ARG A 323 -11.79 1.59 11.85
CA ARG A 323 -11.76 3.06 11.94
C ARG A 323 -11.04 3.52 13.19
N GLN A 324 -11.24 2.82 14.31
CA GLN A 324 -10.59 3.12 15.58
C GLN A 324 -9.07 2.97 15.49
N ILE A 325 -8.59 1.82 15.02
CA ILE A 325 -7.15 1.56 14.94
C ILE A 325 -6.46 2.45 13.90
N LYS A 326 -7.15 2.77 12.80
CA LYS A 326 -6.65 3.72 11.81
C LYS A 326 -6.45 5.11 12.40
N ALA A 327 -7.42 5.61 13.18
CA ALA A 327 -7.28 6.89 13.87
C ALA A 327 -6.12 6.87 14.88
N ALA A 328 -6.03 5.81 15.69
CA ALA A 328 -4.99 5.65 16.70
C ALA A 328 -3.59 5.64 16.08
N VAL A 329 -3.35 4.76 15.11
CA VAL A 329 -2.05 4.66 14.43
C VAL A 329 -1.79 5.90 13.57
N GLY A 330 -2.81 6.48 12.94
CA GLY A 330 -2.70 7.78 12.27
C GLY A 330 -2.12 8.87 13.15
N GLY A 331 -2.58 8.96 14.41
CA GLY A 331 -2.01 9.89 15.40
C GLY A 331 -0.58 9.53 15.81
N VAL A 332 -0.28 8.25 16.06
CA VAL A 332 1.07 7.77 16.39
C VAL A 332 2.06 8.08 15.28
N THR A 333 1.67 7.85 14.02
CA THR A 333 2.50 8.10 12.85
C THR A 333 2.67 9.59 12.60
N ALA A 334 1.59 10.39 12.64
CA ALA A 334 1.68 11.83 12.43
C ALA A 334 2.55 12.54 13.48
N ALA A 335 2.61 12.00 14.71
CA ALA A 335 3.51 12.51 15.75
C ALA A 335 5.00 12.25 15.45
N VAL A 336 5.31 11.17 14.73
CA VAL A 336 6.67 10.86 14.26
C VAL A 336 7.06 11.69 13.03
N THR A 337 6.14 11.81 12.06
CA THR A 337 6.42 12.55 10.83
C THR A 337 6.33 14.07 11.00
N GLY A 338 5.59 14.55 12.00
CA GLY A 338 5.21 15.96 12.13
C GLY A 338 4.22 16.42 11.04
N ASP A 339 3.67 15.48 10.26
CA ASP A 339 2.81 15.71 9.10
C ASP A 339 1.66 14.69 9.09
N PRO A 340 0.39 15.14 9.15
CA PRO A 340 -0.78 14.25 9.10
C PRO A 340 -1.02 13.56 7.75
N ALA A 341 -0.38 13.99 6.66
CA ALA A 341 -0.46 13.32 5.36
C ALA A 341 0.42 12.07 5.36
N VAL A 342 -0.08 11.00 5.99
CA VAL A 342 0.58 9.69 6.11
C VAL A 342 -0.31 8.56 5.61
N PHE A 343 0.26 7.58 4.91
CA PHE A 343 -0.52 6.47 4.36
C PHE A 343 -0.67 5.37 5.42
N VAL A 344 -1.79 5.43 6.15
CA VAL A 344 -2.18 4.39 7.13
C VAL A 344 -3.34 3.57 6.58
N SER A 345 -3.12 2.28 6.41
CA SER A 345 -4.12 1.31 5.92
C SER A 345 -4.37 0.22 6.97
N VAL A 346 -5.58 -0.34 6.98
CA VAL A 346 -6.04 -1.33 7.97
C VAL A 346 -6.26 -2.70 7.36
N SER A 347 -6.65 -3.68 8.16
CA SER A 347 -6.82 -5.09 7.74
C SER A 347 -5.44 -5.70 7.44
N ALA A 348 -4.66 -5.95 8.49
CA ALA A 348 -3.25 -6.35 8.41
C ALA A 348 -3.04 -7.87 8.58
N ALA A 349 -4.06 -8.69 8.34
CA ALA A 349 -3.91 -10.13 8.25
C ALA A 349 -2.72 -10.48 7.33
N HIS A 350 -1.78 -11.27 7.84
CA HIS A 350 -0.53 -11.71 7.21
C HIS A 350 0.39 -10.58 6.69
N GLN A 351 0.20 -9.36 7.19
CA GLN A 351 1.02 -8.19 6.86
C GLN A 351 1.65 -7.74 8.18
N GLY A 352 2.85 -8.24 8.48
CA GLY A 352 3.49 -8.08 9.79
C GLY A 352 2.90 -9.00 10.88
N PRO A 353 3.43 -8.90 12.12
CA PRO A 353 2.93 -9.65 13.26
C PRO A 353 1.51 -9.20 13.61
N GLU A 354 0.79 -10.09 14.28
CA GLU A 354 -0.56 -9.80 14.77
C GLU A 354 -0.59 -8.55 15.66
N GLY A 355 -1.54 -7.64 15.38
CA GLY A 355 -1.66 -6.34 16.07
C GLY A 355 -0.68 -5.26 15.62
N GLY A 356 0.23 -5.60 14.70
CA GLY A 356 1.23 -4.72 14.10
C GLY A 356 1.00 -4.46 12.61
N GLY A 357 2.09 -4.24 11.89
CA GLY A 357 2.09 -4.11 10.44
C GLY A 357 3.40 -3.57 9.84
N PRO A 358 3.69 -3.84 8.56
CA PRO A 358 4.79 -3.23 7.83
C PRO A 358 4.71 -1.71 7.87
N VAL A 359 5.86 -1.07 7.90
CA VAL A 359 6.03 0.35 7.66
C VAL A 359 7.18 0.57 6.70
N ALA A 360 6.92 1.26 5.60
CA ALA A 360 7.93 1.70 4.65
C ALA A 360 8.05 3.23 4.65
N ALA A 361 9.27 3.73 4.51
CA ALA A 361 9.58 5.15 4.43
C ALA A 361 10.27 5.47 3.11
N ILE A 362 9.78 6.50 2.41
CA ILE A 362 10.48 7.06 1.26
C ILE A 362 11.09 8.39 1.69
N VAL A 363 12.39 8.55 1.45
CA VAL A 363 13.15 9.74 1.84
C VAL A 363 13.86 10.36 0.64
N ASP A 364 14.09 11.66 0.72
CA ASP A 364 14.87 12.44 -0.23
C ASP A 364 16.32 12.56 0.27
N LEU A 365 17.25 12.12 -0.57
CA LEU A 365 18.69 12.11 -0.33
C LEU A 365 19.47 13.14 -1.18
N GLY A 366 18.81 13.91 -2.05
CA GLY A 366 19.48 14.83 -2.98
C GLY A 366 19.06 16.28 -2.89
#